data_AF-A0A484NAZ3-F1
#
_entry.id   AF-A0A484NAZ3-F1
#
_cell.length_a   1.000
_cell.length_b   1.000
_cell.length_c   1.000
_cell.angle_alpha   90.00
_cell.angle_beta   90.00
_cell.angle_gamma   90.00
#
_symmetry.space_group_name_H-M   'P 1'
#
loop_
_entity.id
_entity.type
_entity.pdbx_description
1 polymer ?
#
loop_
_entity_poly.entity_id
_entity_poly.type
_entity_poly.pdbx_seq_one_letter_code
_entity_poly.pdbx_strand_id
1 'polypeptide(L)'
;MLRLQLLLRQPMLDSHGRLSLSAPPPRPPLISLSWKSLTPPSSSRLKLNFPFRTSPSRLFCNLKDSDITSQLELGKPVEKHKPQKRVNGIFWILLINLGIYVADHIFQARGIRALYLYHNHPAWYQFATATFCHFNWNHLSSNLFFLYIFGKLVEEEEGSFALWFSYLITGVGANIVSWLVLPRNAVSIGASGAVFGLFAISVLVKMSWDWRKILEALILGQFVVERWIR
;
A
#
# COMPACT_ATOMS: atom_id res chain seq x y z
N MET A 1 -7.34 6.35 30.50
CA MET A 1 -7.59 5.25 31.45
C MET A 1 -9.10 5.06 31.59
N LEU A 2 -9.58 3.81 31.64
CA LEU A 2 -10.98 3.34 31.68
C LEU A 2 -11.65 3.00 30.34
N ARG A 3 -11.25 1.85 29.77
CA ARG A 3 -12.15 0.83 29.22
C ARG A 3 -11.34 -0.39 28.80
N LEU A 4 -11.23 -1.39 29.68
CA LEU A 4 -11.26 -2.83 29.37
C LEU A 4 -10.95 -3.69 30.62
N GLN A 5 -11.69 -3.48 31.72
CA GLN A 5 -11.80 -4.46 32.81
C GLN A 5 -13.15 -5.21 32.71
N LEU A 6 -13.43 -5.81 31.56
CA LEU A 6 -14.63 -6.61 31.33
C LEU A 6 -14.25 -7.99 30.82
N LEU A 7 -13.40 -8.70 31.57
CA LEU A 7 -13.07 -10.10 31.27
C LEU A 7 -12.79 -10.94 32.52
N LEU A 8 -13.45 -10.63 33.65
CA LEU A 8 -13.47 -11.53 34.80
C LEU A 8 -14.85 -11.45 35.48
N ARG A 9 -15.85 -12.12 34.89
CA ARG A 9 -17.05 -12.51 35.64
C ARG A 9 -16.95 -14.00 35.94
N GLN A 10 -16.47 -14.30 37.14
CA GLN A 10 -16.44 -15.65 37.71
C GLN A 10 -17.88 -16.20 37.85
N PRO A 11 -18.12 -17.50 37.64
CA PRO A 11 -19.42 -18.10 37.85
C PRO A 11 -19.75 -18.19 39.35
N MET A 12 -20.90 -17.66 39.75
CA MET A 12 -21.49 -17.83 41.08
C MET A 12 -22.07 -19.25 41.21
N LEU A 13 -21.56 -20.04 42.15
CA LEU A 13 -22.14 -21.33 42.58
C LEU A 13 -23.34 -21.07 43.49
N ASP A 14 -24.44 -21.79 43.31
CA ASP A 14 -25.51 -21.86 44.31
C ASP A 14 -25.13 -22.82 45.45
N SER A 15 -25.86 -22.74 46.58
CA SER A 15 -25.62 -23.52 47.81
C SER A 15 -25.85 -25.04 47.69
N HIS A 16 -26.11 -25.57 46.49
CA HIS A 16 -26.26 -26.99 46.19
C HIS A 16 -25.39 -27.48 45.02
N GLY A 17 -24.45 -26.67 44.52
CA GLY A 17 -23.36 -27.15 43.65
C GLY A 17 -23.78 -27.63 42.25
N ARG A 18 -24.84 -27.06 41.67
CA ARG A 18 -25.21 -27.33 40.26
C ARG A 18 -24.97 -26.12 39.35
N LEU A 19 -24.44 -26.39 38.15
CA LEU A 19 -24.25 -25.42 37.07
C LEU A 19 -25.60 -25.07 36.43
N SER A 20 -26.04 -23.82 36.57
CA SER A 20 -27.20 -23.27 35.85
C SER A 20 -26.76 -22.74 34.48
N LEU A 21 -27.05 -23.49 33.41
CA LEU A 21 -26.91 -23.01 32.04
C LEU A 21 -28.11 -22.12 31.70
N SER A 22 -27.89 -20.80 31.59
CA SER A 22 -28.87 -19.89 31.01
C SER A 22 -29.00 -20.12 29.50
N ALA A 23 -30.24 -20.19 29.01
CA ALA A 23 -30.55 -20.39 27.59
C ALA A 23 -30.07 -19.20 26.71
N PRO A 24 -29.64 -19.45 25.46
CA PRO A 24 -29.26 -18.38 24.54
C PRO A 24 -30.49 -17.62 23.99
N PRO A 25 -30.35 -16.34 23.63
CA PRO A 25 -31.44 -15.52 23.08
C PRO A 25 -31.85 -15.98 21.65
N PRO A 26 -33.10 -15.70 21.22
CA PRO A 26 -33.60 -16.11 19.91
C PRO A 26 -32.95 -15.32 18.76
N ARG A 27 -32.73 -16.01 17.63
CA ARG A 27 -32.16 -15.44 16.39
C ARG A 27 -33.19 -14.56 15.64
N PRO A 28 -32.77 -13.42 15.05
CA PRO A 28 -33.62 -12.64 14.14
C PRO A 28 -33.80 -13.32 12.77
N PRO A 29 -34.88 -13.03 12.03
CA PRO A 29 -35.22 -13.72 10.78
C PRO A 29 -34.28 -13.35 9.62
N LEU A 30 -33.98 -14.36 8.79
CA LEU A 30 -33.20 -14.25 7.56
C LEU A 30 -34.06 -13.62 6.45
N ILE A 31 -33.66 -12.44 5.97
CA ILE A 31 -34.20 -11.84 4.74
C ILE A 31 -33.46 -12.49 3.56
N SER A 32 -34.16 -13.29 2.76
CA SER A 32 -33.63 -13.89 1.54
C SER A 32 -33.60 -12.84 0.42
N LEU A 33 -32.41 -12.32 0.09
CA LEU A 33 -32.18 -11.51 -1.10
C LEU A 33 -32.11 -12.44 -2.33
N SER A 34 -33.16 -12.40 -3.15
CA SER A 34 -33.26 -13.06 -4.45
C SER A 34 -32.37 -12.32 -5.47
N TRP A 35 -31.25 -12.95 -5.84
CA TRP A 35 -30.42 -12.48 -6.94
C TRP A 35 -31.03 -12.97 -8.26
N LYS A 36 -31.76 -12.08 -8.95
CA LYS A 36 -32.16 -12.31 -10.35
C LYS A 36 -30.91 -12.26 -11.23
N SER A 37 -30.62 -13.40 -11.84
CA SER A 37 -29.63 -13.61 -12.90
C SER A 37 -29.88 -12.68 -14.10
N LEU A 38 -28.93 -11.81 -14.42
CA LEU A 38 -28.85 -11.18 -15.74
C LEU A 38 -28.07 -12.10 -16.69
N THR A 39 -28.78 -12.69 -17.65
CA THR A 39 -28.21 -13.30 -18.85
C THR A 39 -28.19 -12.28 -20.00
N PRO A 40 -27.19 -12.31 -20.90
CA PRO A 40 -27.06 -11.34 -21.99
C PRO A 40 -28.06 -11.62 -23.13
N PRO A 41 -28.49 -10.60 -23.90
CA PRO A 41 -29.45 -10.79 -24.97
C PRO A 41 -28.81 -11.44 -26.20
N SER A 42 -29.57 -12.39 -26.74
CA SER A 42 -29.36 -13.17 -27.95
C SER A 42 -29.52 -12.35 -29.24
N SER A 43 -28.71 -12.72 -30.22
CA SER A 43 -28.79 -12.37 -31.63
C SER A 43 -30.21 -12.46 -32.23
N SER A 44 -30.65 -11.40 -32.91
CA SER A 44 -31.75 -11.45 -33.88
C SER A 44 -31.25 -11.02 -35.26
N ARG A 45 -31.21 -12.02 -36.15
CA ARG A 45 -30.98 -11.89 -37.59
C ARG A 45 -32.15 -11.14 -38.21
N LEU A 46 -31.88 -10.05 -38.92
CA LEU A 46 -32.82 -9.50 -39.90
C LEU A 46 -32.35 -9.91 -41.30
N LYS A 47 -33.05 -10.88 -41.87
CA LYS A 47 -32.99 -11.24 -43.28
C LYS A 47 -33.78 -10.20 -44.07
N LEU A 48 -33.12 -9.45 -44.95
CA LEU A 48 -33.78 -8.76 -46.05
C LEU A 48 -33.33 -9.45 -47.35
N ASN A 49 -34.20 -10.26 -47.93
CA ASN A 49 -34.02 -10.81 -49.28
C ASN A 49 -34.89 -9.98 -50.24
N PHE A 50 -34.26 -9.30 -51.19
CA PHE A 50 -34.89 -8.80 -52.42
C PHE A 50 -34.43 -9.67 -53.61
N PRO A 51 -35.23 -9.76 -54.69
CA PRO A 51 -35.24 -10.91 -55.58
C PRO A 51 -34.29 -10.78 -56.78
N PHE A 52 -33.88 -11.96 -57.29
CA PHE A 52 -33.62 -12.31 -58.70
C PHE A 52 -32.86 -11.31 -59.60
N ARG A 53 -31.63 -11.67 -60.01
CA ARG A 53 -31.33 -11.91 -61.45
C ARG A 53 -30.07 -12.73 -61.69
N THR A 54 -30.14 -13.51 -62.75
CA THR A 54 -29.23 -14.57 -63.21
C THR A 54 -28.11 -14.08 -64.15
N SER A 55 -26.96 -14.74 -64.01
CA SER A 55 -25.93 -15.07 -65.03
C SER A 55 -24.96 -14.03 -65.60
N PRO A 56 -23.75 -14.48 -66.01
CA PRO A 56 -22.51 -13.70 -65.98
C PRO A 56 -21.95 -13.39 -67.38
N SER A 57 -21.00 -12.45 -67.47
CA SER A 57 -19.72 -12.63 -68.19
C SER A 57 -19.00 -11.31 -68.44
N ARG A 58 -17.66 -11.38 -68.39
CA ARG A 58 -16.64 -10.39 -68.81
C ARG A 58 -16.52 -9.18 -67.84
N LEU A 59 -15.36 -8.67 -67.46
CA LEU A 59 -14.01 -8.71 -68.01
C LEU A 59 -12.99 -8.80 -66.87
N PHE A 60 -11.88 -9.47 -67.14
CA PHE A 60 -10.62 -9.26 -66.44
C PHE A 60 -10.16 -7.81 -66.63
N CYS A 61 -10.26 -7.00 -65.58
CA CYS A 61 -9.45 -5.81 -65.38
C CYS A 61 -8.93 -5.87 -63.94
N ASN A 62 -7.69 -6.30 -63.78
CA ASN A 62 -7.00 -6.37 -62.49
C ASN A 62 -6.58 -4.94 -62.10
N LEU A 63 -7.53 -4.13 -61.65
CA LEU A 63 -7.26 -2.93 -60.87
C LEU A 63 -7.16 -3.37 -59.41
N LYS A 64 -5.93 -3.40 -58.91
CA LYS A 64 -5.63 -3.70 -57.51
C LYS A 64 -5.88 -2.44 -56.68
N ASP A 65 -7.15 -2.12 -56.46
CA ASP A 65 -7.59 -1.20 -55.41
C ASP A 65 -7.40 -1.92 -54.07
N SER A 66 -6.26 -1.70 -53.40
CA SER A 66 -6.02 -2.23 -52.06
C SER A 66 -5.02 -1.40 -51.26
N ASP A 67 -5.11 -0.06 -51.33
CA ASP A 67 -4.31 0.85 -50.51
C ASP A 67 -5.10 1.55 -49.38
N ILE A 68 -6.34 1.13 -49.08
CA ILE A 68 -7.21 1.87 -48.16
C ILE A 68 -7.38 1.20 -46.77
N THR A 69 -6.89 -0.02 -46.57
CA THR A 69 -7.04 -0.75 -45.27
C THR A 69 -5.78 -0.85 -44.43
N SER A 70 -4.70 -0.14 -44.79
CA SER A 70 -3.41 -0.18 -44.06
C SER A 70 -3.19 1.01 -43.12
N GLN A 71 -4.02 2.06 -43.21
CA GLN A 71 -3.82 3.34 -42.52
C GLN A 71 -4.69 3.53 -41.25
N LEU A 72 -5.56 2.56 -40.91
CA LEU A 72 -6.49 2.66 -39.77
C LEU A 72 -6.06 1.87 -38.52
N GLU A 73 -4.95 1.13 -38.55
CA GLU A 73 -4.31 0.59 -37.34
C GLU A 73 -3.14 1.45 -36.84
N LEU A 74 -2.88 2.60 -37.49
CA LEU A 74 -1.82 3.52 -37.11
C LEU A 74 -2.32 4.54 -36.08
N GLY A 75 -2.38 4.11 -34.81
CA GLY A 75 -2.55 5.09 -33.72
C GLY A 75 -3.32 4.63 -32.49
N LYS A 76 -3.28 3.35 -32.09
CA LYS A 76 -3.29 3.13 -30.64
C LYS A 76 -1.90 3.52 -30.15
N PRO A 77 -1.75 4.51 -29.24
CA PRO A 77 -0.48 4.66 -28.56
C PRO A 77 -0.30 3.33 -27.84
N VAL A 78 0.61 2.50 -28.36
CA VAL A 78 1.25 1.47 -27.55
C VAL A 78 1.78 2.28 -26.38
N GLU A 79 1.12 2.21 -25.22
CA GLU A 79 1.71 2.70 -23.99
C GLU A 79 3.10 2.11 -23.98
N LYS A 80 4.09 2.97 -24.21
CA LYS A 80 5.49 2.60 -24.23
C LYS A 80 5.75 2.17 -22.79
N HIS A 81 5.52 0.89 -22.48
CA HIS A 81 5.99 0.28 -21.27
C HIS A 81 7.50 0.50 -21.32
N LYS A 82 7.94 1.55 -20.62
CA LYS A 82 9.35 1.87 -20.41
C LYS A 82 10.00 0.53 -20.07
N PRO A 83 11.12 0.15 -20.71
CA PRO A 83 11.79 -1.10 -20.38
C PRO A 83 11.97 -1.13 -18.87
N GLN A 84 11.32 -2.10 -18.21
CA GLN A 84 11.29 -2.22 -16.76
C GLN A 84 12.71 -2.56 -16.33
N LYS A 85 13.53 -1.53 -16.15
CA LYS A 85 14.89 -1.63 -15.66
C LYS A 85 14.78 -2.35 -14.33
N ARG A 86 15.34 -3.56 -14.21
CA ARG A 86 15.30 -4.31 -12.94
C ARG A 86 15.99 -3.48 -11.88
N VAL A 87 15.19 -2.82 -11.06
CA VAL A 87 15.61 -2.02 -9.93
C VAL A 87 15.42 -2.90 -8.70
N ASN A 88 16.53 -3.24 -8.05
CA ASN A 88 16.58 -4.23 -6.96
C ASN A 88 16.90 -3.56 -5.61
N GLY A 89 16.76 -2.24 -5.51
CA GLY A 89 17.13 -1.46 -4.33
C GLY A 89 16.28 -1.84 -3.14
N ILE A 90 14.97 -2.01 -3.34
CA ILE A 90 14.08 -2.41 -2.25
C ILE A 90 14.49 -3.74 -1.63
N PHE A 91 14.87 -4.70 -2.46
CA PHE A 91 15.33 -6.01 -2.02
C PHE A 91 16.56 -5.90 -1.10
N TRP A 92 17.53 -5.05 -1.47
CA TRP A 92 18.71 -4.83 -0.64
C TRP A 92 18.40 -4.16 0.69
N ILE A 93 17.51 -3.16 0.72
CA ILE A 93 17.12 -2.50 1.98
C ILE A 93 16.40 -3.50 2.89
N LEU A 94 15.49 -4.31 2.35
CA LEU A 94 14.80 -5.37 3.10
C LEU A 94 15.80 -6.39 3.66
N LEU A 95 16.76 -6.83 2.84
CA LEU A 95 17.78 -7.80 3.24
C LEU A 95 18.66 -7.27 4.37
N ILE A 96 19.06 -5.99 4.32
CA ILE A 96 19.88 -5.37 5.38
C ILE A 96 19.10 -5.26 6.69
N ASN A 97 17.84 -4.80 6.64
CA ASN A 97 17.00 -4.71 7.84
C ASN A 97 16.78 -6.10 8.48
N LEU A 98 16.53 -7.11 7.67
CA LEU A 98 16.40 -8.50 8.14
C LEU A 98 17.73 -9.03 8.70
N GLY A 99 18.84 -8.79 8.00
CA GLY A 99 20.17 -9.22 8.40
C GLY A 99 20.62 -8.62 9.73
N ILE A 100 20.38 -7.32 9.93
CA ILE A 100 20.68 -6.64 11.21
C ILE A 100 19.79 -7.19 12.33
N TYR A 101 18.50 -7.41 12.08
CA TYR A 101 17.60 -8.01 13.07
C TYR A 101 18.06 -9.41 13.50
N VAL A 102 18.41 -10.25 12.53
CA VAL A 102 18.95 -11.60 12.77
C VAL A 102 20.28 -11.53 13.54
N ALA A 103 21.17 -10.63 13.15
CA ALA A 103 22.44 -10.42 13.85
C ALA A 103 22.24 -9.97 15.31
N ASP A 104 21.23 -9.15 15.59
CA ASP A 104 20.91 -8.66 16.93
C ASP A 104 20.27 -9.74 17.80
N HIS A 105 19.27 -10.44 17.28
CA HIS A 105 18.46 -11.37 18.06
C HIS A 105 19.07 -12.77 18.16
N ILE A 106 19.71 -13.27 17.09
CA ILE A 106 20.28 -14.61 17.06
C ILE A 106 21.71 -14.61 17.61
N PHE A 107 22.55 -13.70 17.12
CA PHE A 107 23.97 -13.67 17.49
C PHE A 107 24.25 -12.83 18.73
N GLN A 108 23.25 -12.10 19.26
CA GLN A 108 23.36 -11.20 20.43
C GLN A 108 24.62 -10.35 20.37
N ALA A 109 24.98 -9.89 19.18
CA ALA A 109 26.22 -9.18 18.95
C ALA A 109 26.16 -7.86 19.74
N ARG A 110 26.97 -7.75 20.80
CA ARG A 110 27.03 -6.57 21.67
C ARG A 110 27.26 -5.27 20.88
N GLY A 111 27.87 -5.36 19.70
CA GLY A 111 28.09 -4.23 18.80
C GLY A 111 26.81 -3.62 18.21
N ILE A 112 25.70 -4.36 18.10
CA ILE A 112 24.47 -3.82 17.47
C ILE A 112 23.76 -2.83 18.39
N ARG A 113 23.85 -3.02 19.70
CA ARG A 113 23.36 -2.02 20.66
C ARG A 113 24.04 -0.67 20.47
N ALA A 114 25.28 -0.61 19.97
CA ALA A 114 25.95 0.65 19.68
C ALA A 114 25.34 1.41 18.49
N LEU A 115 24.52 0.75 17.66
CA LEU A 115 23.81 1.32 16.53
C LEU A 115 22.48 1.99 16.94
N TYR A 116 22.01 1.72 18.16
CA TYR A 116 20.78 2.32 18.68
C TYR A 116 21.00 3.79 18.98
N LEU A 117 20.00 4.62 18.71
CA LEU A 117 20.09 6.04 19.00
C LEU A 117 19.73 6.30 20.46
N TYR A 118 20.75 6.56 21.28
CA TYR A 118 20.58 6.97 22.66
C TYR A 118 20.56 8.50 22.75
N HIS A 119 19.43 9.07 23.21
CA HIS A 119 19.23 10.53 23.20
C HIS A 119 20.15 11.28 24.17
N ASN A 120 20.72 10.59 25.16
CA ASN A 120 21.61 11.18 26.15
C ASN A 120 22.99 11.52 25.57
N HIS A 121 23.53 10.64 24.72
CA HIS A 121 24.84 10.79 24.08
C HIS A 121 24.80 10.25 22.64
N PRO A 122 24.12 10.95 21.72
CA PRO A 122 23.97 10.45 20.35
C PRO A 122 25.29 10.55 19.60
N ALA A 123 25.67 9.46 18.92
CA ALA A 123 26.76 9.50 17.95
C ALA A 123 26.20 9.82 16.55
N TRP A 124 26.98 10.53 15.73
CA TRP A 124 26.53 10.98 14.39
C TRP A 124 26.07 9.83 13.48
N TYR A 125 26.69 8.66 13.57
CA TYR A 125 26.32 7.49 12.78
C TYR A 125 25.01 6.84 13.26
N GLN A 126 24.63 7.01 14.54
CA GLN A 126 23.42 6.39 15.12
C GLN A 126 22.14 6.92 14.48
N PHE A 127 22.13 8.17 14.02
CA PHE A 127 20.98 8.72 13.30
C PHE A 127 20.67 7.96 12.01
N ALA A 128 21.69 7.41 11.33
CA ALA A 128 21.49 6.58 10.15
C ALA A 128 21.27 5.11 10.53
N THR A 129 22.10 4.56 11.43
CA THR A 129 22.10 3.12 11.73
C THR A 129 20.88 2.67 12.55
N ALA A 130 20.35 3.54 13.41
CA ALA A 130 19.16 3.22 14.21
C ALA A 130 17.92 2.95 13.34
N THR A 131 17.88 3.51 12.12
CA THR A 131 16.84 3.26 11.12
C THR A 131 16.74 1.79 10.73
N PHE A 132 17.85 1.03 10.81
CA PHE A 132 17.87 -0.38 10.43
C PHE A 132 17.65 -1.34 11.62
N CYS A 133 17.69 -0.83 12.85
CA CYS A 133 17.57 -1.63 14.07
C CYS A 133 16.11 -1.83 14.45
N HIS A 134 15.72 -3.03 14.91
CA HIS A 134 14.33 -3.33 15.26
C HIS A 134 14.25 -4.09 16.58
N PHE A 135 13.37 -3.64 17.49
CA PHE A 135 13.25 -4.21 18.84
C PHE A 135 12.63 -5.61 18.90
N ASN A 136 11.67 -5.91 18.03
CA ASN A 136 10.96 -7.18 18.04
C ASN A 136 10.50 -7.55 16.62
N TRP A 137 10.08 -8.81 16.47
CA TRP A 137 9.66 -9.36 15.18
C TRP A 137 8.45 -8.63 14.58
N ASN A 138 7.45 -8.32 15.41
CA ASN A 138 6.24 -7.63 14.94
C ASN A 138 6.58 -6.24 14.38
N HIS A 139 7.47 -5.52 15.05
CA HIS A 139 7.96 -4.22 14.64
C HIS A 139 8.76 -4.31 13.34
N LEU A 140 9.61 -5.32 13.17
CA LEU A 140 10.29 -5.55 11.91
C LEU A 140 9.29 -5.87 10.79
N SER A 141 8.39 -6.83 11.01
CA SER A 141 7.47 -7.32 9.98
C SER A 141 6.56 -6.22 9.43
N SER A 142 6.05 -5.33 10.29
CA SER A 142 5.20 -4.22 9.87
C SER A 142 6.00 -3.18 9.08
N ASN A 143 7.21 -2.85 9.53
CA ASN A 143 8.11 -1.96 8.81
C ASN A 143 8.51 -2.51 7.44
N LEU A 144 8.89 -3.78 7.34
CA LEU A 144 9.23 -4.42 6.06
C LEU A 144 8.04 -4.46 5.10
N PHE A 145 6.83 -4.72 5.60
CA PHE A 145 5.62 -4.72 4.80
C PHE A 145 5.35 -3.35 4.16
N PHE A 146 5.32 -2.29 4.97
CA PHE A 146 5.09 -0.93 4.46
C PHE A 146 6.26 -0.41 3.63
N LEU A 147 7.49 -0.75 4.02
CA LEU A 147 8.69 -0.44 3.25
C LEU A 147 8.63 -1.09 1.87
N TYR A 148 8.21 -2.35 1.76
CA TYR A 148 8.04 -3.00 0.46
C TYR A 148 6.99 -2.29 -0.40
N ILE A 149 5.84 -1.91 0.18
CA ILE A 149 4.77 -1.23 -0.57
C ILE A 149 5.21 0.15 -1.06
N PHE A 150 5.60 1.04 -0.13
CA PHE A 150 5.94 2.42 -0.48
C PHE A 150 7.31 2.53 -1.15
N GLY A 151 8.26 1.70 -0.73
CA GLY A 151 9.58 1.64 -1.35
C GLY A 151 9.55 1.14 -2.78
N LYS A 152 8.71 0.14 -3.10
CA LYS A 152 8.50 -0.29 -4.49
C LYS A 152 7.85 0.82 -5.33
N LEU A 153 6.87 1.52 -4.78
CA LEU A 153 6.23 2.65 -5.45
C LEU A 153 7.23 3.77 -5.77
N VAL A 154 8.10 4.13 -4.83
CA VAL A 154 9.16 5.13 -5.06
C VAL A 154 10.21 4.62 -6.04
N GLU A 155 10.61 3.34 -5.95
CA GLU A 155 11.60 2.75 -6.84
C GLU A 155 11.11 2.63 -8.30
N GLU A 156 9.81 2.41 -8.52
CA GLU A 156 9.22 2.39 -9.86
C GLU A 156 9.14 3.78 -10.51
N GLU A 157 8.89 4.83 -9.71
CA GLU A 157 8.76 6.21 -10.20
C GLU A 157 10.12 6.92 -10.34
N GLU A 158 10.95 6.86 -9.29
CA GLU A 158 12.20 7.62 -9.15
C GLU A 158 13.47 6.76 -9.36
N GLY A 159 13.33 5.44 -9.32
CA GLY A 159 14.44 4.50 -9.45
C GLY A 159 15.13 4.12 -8.13
N SER A 160 16.05 3.16 -8.25
CA SER A 160 16.70 2.52 -7.11
C SER A 160 17.58 3.48 -6.28
N PHE A 161 18.33 4.36 -6.94
CA PHE A 161 19.21 5.31 -6.23
C PHE A 161 18.41 6.32 -5.41
N ALA A 162 17.32 6.84 -5.98
CA ALA A 162 16.42 7.76 -5.30
C ALA A 162 15.73 7.11 -4.11
N LEU A 163 15.35 5.83 -4.21
CA LEU A 163 14.81 5.06 -3.09
C LEU A 163 15.80 5.05 -1.91
N TRP A 164 17.07 4.69 -2.15
CA TRP A 164 18.09 4.63 -1.11
C TRP A 164 18.33 5.98 -0.43
N PHE A 165 18.47 7.02 -1.24
CA PHE A 165 18.67 8.37 -0.73
C PHE A 165 17.47 8.86 0.08
N SER A 166 16.26 8.64 -0.44
CA SER A 166 15.00 9.00 0.24
C SER A 166 14.85 8.26 1.56
N TYR A 167 15.13 6.96 1.59
CA TYR A 167 15.07 6.14 2.80
C TYR A 167 16.05 6.66 3.87
N LEU A 168 17.29 6.97 3.49
CA LEU A 168 18.29 7.47 4.43
C LEU A 168 17.96 8.88 4.94
N ILE A 169 17.59 9.81 4.06
CA ILE A 169 17.25 11.19 4.47
C ILE A 169 16.04 11.21 5.38
N THR A 170 14.98 10.49 5.01
CA THR A 170 13.75 10.48 5.81
C THR A 170 13.96 9.76 7.14
N GLY A 171 14.74 8.67 7.16
CA GLY A 171 15.12 7.98 8.40
C GLY A 171 15.96 8.85 9.33
N VAL A 172 17.02 9.47 8.80
CA VAL A 172 17.88 10.39 9.56
C VAL A 172 17.08 11.60 10.05
N GLY A 173 16.27 12.21 9.19
CA GLY A 173 15.41 13.34 9.54
C GLY A 173 14.42 12.98 10.65
N ALA A 174 13.76 11.83 10.55
CA ALA A 174 12.85 11.34 11.59
C ALA A 174 13.58 11.08 12.91
N ASN A 175 14.80 10.53 12.87
CA ASN A 175 15.63 10.30 14.06
C ASN A 175 16.11 11.62 14.70
N ILE A 176 16.44 12.64 13.90
CA ILE A 176 16.76 13.99 14.39
C ILE A 176 15.54 14.62 15.07
N VAL A 177 14.38 14.56 14.44
CA VAL A 177 13.13 15.07 15.03
C VAL A 177 12.80 14.31 16.32
N SER A 178 12.94 12.99 16.31
CA SER A 178 12.76 12.16 17.50
C SER A 178 13.71 12.58 18.61
N TRP A 179 14.97 12.88 18.29
CA TRP A 179 15.96 13.35 19.25
C TRP A 179 15.62 14.72 19.86
N LEU A 180 15.07 15.64 19.06
CA LEU A 180 14.67 16.98 19.51
C LEU A 180 13.40 16.97 20.37
N VAL A 181 12.47 16.07 20.08
CA VAL A 181 11.12 16.06 20.69
C VAL A 181 11.02 15.12 21.89
N LEU A 182 11.71 13.98 21.89
CA LEU A 182 11.62 13.00 22.97
C LEU A 182 12.58 13.32 24.12
N PRO A 183 12.28 12.85 25.34
CA PRO A 183 13.15 13.05 26.50
C PRO A 183 14.50 12.34 26.33
N ARG A 184 15.55 12.84 27.00
CA ARG A 184 16.93 12.35 26.87
C ARG A 184 17.17 10.89 27.30
N ASN A 185 16.26 10.32 28.09
CA ASN A 185 16.29 8.91 28.50
C ASN A 185 15.60 7.97 27.50
N ALA A 186 15.04 8.50 26.41
CA ALA A 186 14.48 7.70 25.34
C ALA A 186 15.58 7.05 24.49
N VAL A 187 15.20 5.97 23.82
CA VAL A 187 16.01 5.28 22.81
C VAL A 187 15.13 5.12 21.57
N SER A 188 15.62 5.57 20.42
CA SER A 188 14.91 5.42 19.14
C SER A 188 15.56 4.35 18.28
N ILE A 189 14.74 3.44 17.78
CA ILE A 189 15.10 2.35 16.86
C ILE A 189 13.93 2.06 15.94
N GLY A 190 14.21 1.80 14.66
CA GLY A 190 13.22 1.35 13.69
C GLY A 190 13.24 2.11 12.38
N ALA A 191 12.78 1.43 11.33
CA ALA A 191 12.64 2.02 10.00
C ALA A 191 11.38 2.89 9.84
N SER A 192 10.53 2.98 10.85
CA SER A 192 9.19 3.58 10.74
C SER A 192 9.22 5.03 10.27
N GLY A 193 10.16 5.84 10.76
CA GLY A 193 10.38 7.21 10.29
C GLY A 193 10.71 7.28 8.80
N ALA A 194 11.58 6.38 8.32
CA ALA A 194 11.92 6.29 6.90
C ALA A 194 10.73 5.81 6.06
N VAL A 195 9.96 4.85 6.55
CA VAL A 195 8.77 4.32 5.88
C VAL A 195 7.69 5.40 5.74
N PHE A 196 7.41 6.16 6.80
CA PHE A 196 6.46 7.28 6.73
C PHE A 196 6.96 8.40 5.79
N GLY A 197 8.27 8.65 5.76
CA GLY A 197 8.86 9.57 4.79
C GLY A 197 8.73 9.09 3.34
N LEU A 198 8.97 7.80 3.07
CA LEU A 198 8.75 7.20 1.75
C LEU A 198 7.28 7.25 1.35
N PHE A 199 6.37 7.02 2.29
CA PHE A 199 4.93 7.23 2.06
C PHE A 199 4.66 8.68 1.63
N ALA A 200 5.15 9.67 2.38
CA ALA A 200 4.97 11.08 2.04
C ALA A 200 5.56 11.43 0.66
N ILE A 201 6.76 10.93 0.34
CA ILE A 201 7.38 11.12 -0.98
C ILE A 201 6.54 10.49 -2.08
N SER A 202 6.08 9.25 -1.89
CA SER A 202 5.26 8.55 -2.88
C SER A 202 3.94 9.26 -3.17
N VAL A 203 3.32 9.85 -2.13
CA VAL A 203 2.12 10.67 -2.27
C VAL A 203 2.46 11.98 -2.96
N LEU A 204 3.56 12.64 -2.60
CA LEU A 204 3.98 13.91 -3.19
C LEU A 204 4.32 13.78 -4.68
N VAL A 205 4.93 12.67 -5.08
CA VAL A 205 5.27 12.37 -6.49
C VAL A 205 4.01 12.09 -7.31
N LYS A 206 3.03 11.36 -6.73
CA LYS A 206 1.76 11.05 -7.41
C LYS A 206 0.75 12.20 -7.37
N MET A 207 0.86 13.10 -6.41
CA MET A 207 -0.02 14.25 -6.31
C MET A 207 0.35 15.23 -7.43
N SER A 208 -0.50 15.31 -8.46
CA SER A 208 -0.42 16.40 -9.41
C SER A 208 -0.51 17.70 -8.60
N TRP A 209 0.44 18.62 -8.80
CA TRP A 209 0.46 19.94 -8.18
C TRP A 209 -0.63 20.84 -8.78
N ASP A 210 -1.86 20.34 -8.81
CA ASP A 210 -3.04 21.11 -9.11
C ASP A 210 -3.40 21.86 -7.83
N TRP A 211 -2.94 23.10 -7.72
CA TRP A 211 -3.24 24.00 -6.60
C TRP A 211 -4.74 24.06 -6.25
N ARG A 212 -5.63 23.80 -7.22
CA ARG A 212 -7.07 23.64 -7.01
C ARG A 212 -7.44 22.47 -6.10
N LYS A 213 -6.82 21.30 -6.27
CA LYS A 213 -7.09 20.10 -5.45
C LYS A 213 -6.62 20.25 -4.01
N ILE A 214 -5.49 20.91 -3.83
CA ILE A 214 -4.97 21.26 -2.51
C ILE A 214 -5.92 22.25 -1.81
N LEU A 215 -6.39 23.27 -2.52
CA LEU A 215 -7.35 24.24 -1.98
C LEU A 215 -8.71 23.59 -1.65
N GLU A 216 -9.24 22.74 -2.53
CA GLU A 216 -10.47 21.95 -2.30
C GLU A 216 -10.35 21.08 -1.05
N ALA A 217 -9.24 20.36 -0.89
CA ALA A 217 -8.98 19.52 0.28
C ALA A 217 -8.86 20.33 1.58
N LEU A 218 -8.26 21.51 1.53
CA LEU A 218 -8.08 22.37 2.70
C LEU A 218 -9.42 22.97 3.17
N ILE A 219 -10.26 23.43 2.23
CA ILE A 219 -11.61 23.92 2.53
C ILE A 219 -12.50 22.80 3.09
N LEU A 220 -12.48 21.61 2.48
CA LEU A 220 -13.26 20.47 2.95
C LEU A 220 -12.75 19.93 4.30
N GLY A 221 -11.44 19.92 4.50
CA GLY A 221 -10.81 19.49 5.74
C GLY A 221 -11.26 20.33 6.93
N GLN A 222 -11.30 21.66 6.77
CA GLN A 222 -11.77 22.57 7.82
C GLN A 222 -13.23 22.27 8.21
N PHE A 223 -14.12 22.07 7.24
CA PHE A 223 -15.53 21.74 7.49
C PHE A 223 -15.72 20.40 8.21
N VAL A 224 -14.91 19.39 7.88
CA VAL A 224 -14.98 18.06 8.52
C VAL A 224 -14.46 18.13 9.95
N VAL A 225 -13.37 18.85 10.20
CA VAL A 225 -12.79 19.03 11.53
C VAL A 225 -13.74 19.79 12.46
N GLU A 226 -14.36 20.87 11.98
CA GLU A 226 -15.37 21.62 12.75
C GLU A 226 -16.60 20.77 13.11
N ARG A 227 -16.94 19.79 12.28
CA ARG A 227 -18.07 18.88 12.51
C ARG A 227 -17.75 17.69 13.42
N TRP A 228 -16.47 17.38 13.61
CA TRP A 228 -16.02 16.28 14.47
C TRP A 228 -15.65 16.74 15.89
N ILE A 229 -15.37 18.03 16.07
CA ILE A 229 -14.99 18.63 17.36
C ILE A 229 -16.22 19.08 18.18
N ARG A 230 -17.42 19.15 17.60
CA ARG A 230 -18.69 19.37 18.32
C ARG A 230 -19.38 18.05 18.63
#